data_AF-A0A7W5F6U8-F1
#
_entry.id   AF-A0A7W5F6U8-F1
#
_cell.length_a   1.000
_cell.length_b   1.000
_cell.length_c   1.000
_cell.angle_alpha   90.00
_cell.angle_beta   90.00
_cell.angle_gamma   90.00
#
_symmetry.space_group_name_H-M   'P 1'
#
loop_
_entity.id
_entity.type
_entity.pdbx_description
1 polymer ?
#
loop_
_entity_poly.entity_id
_entity_poly.type
_entity_poly.pdbx_seq_one_letter_code
_entity_poly.pdbx_strand_id
1 'polypeptide(L)'
;MAKNRKKADHPRRPRIERREVTTRAEDMPLMKEFKRALYADHPLDLLALVSSVMELATVPPHPFEDKPQGPGLAELVESFLGTDLAPSTAALHVIAALTDDDELAGRIREALATRTQPMPGWLRDLAAAKVDRVVEMKDAALLDGENYYIGVELADGSAFTFVAYVDNNLGRVLKDGFVVPEALDETVLMVSAHPERDSDLTFGHVDPAWARAYVERAVDVGAMTFPPLTSEAWPQARPLLRWALRLLPEGGVLPEQKPMSEAAKEALIEEFVASPEGKAYAADPEARGLVGPLIWLGTEYGNGDPLRWSPVRAEMLLADYFPRKVRAPLEEMVLLPDVLTAWVRFGHRLRGIRRDRTEETVRAIAAWTPTYLSRIPQGGGYGFGPGQLADLVGGREPLDALNADPLPGDEPFDWTGVREDIRPKIEEILALCDASAERDLDLEHRTANRRLLHRLAVADPDYFLGRAAARTSAAAVAWMIAHANDSVGPYTHVTVGELLEPFGVKSASQRASRFRKMLGLPEHFPADGAMVLGTADLLVSGRRAEIIADRDGIDPLDLLLDELADLGDLDEDEDLED
;
A
#
# COMPACT_ATOMS: atom_id res chain seq x y z
N MET A 1 84.96 3.67 -25.21
CA MET A 1 83.80 3.26 -26.02
C MET A 1 82.72 2.71 -25.11
N ALA A 2 81.62 3.42 -24.89
CA ALA A 2 80.39 2.86 -24.32
C ALA A 2 79.19 3.81 -24.48
N LYS A 3 78.39 3.50 -25.50
CA LYS A 3 76.92 3.36 -25.49
C LYS A 3 76.06 4.61 -25.27
N ASN A 4 75.62 5.14 -26.42
CA ASN A 4 74.52 6.07 -26.64
C ASN A 4 73.19 5.59 -26.04
N ARG A 5 72.55 6.50 -25.29
CA ARG A 5 71.14 6.48 -24.93
C ARG A 5 70.29 6.70 -26.20
N LYS A 6 69.40 5.77 -26.54
CA LYS A 6 68.23 6.03 -27.39
C LYS A 6 66.99 6.12 -26.48
N LYS A 7 66.36 7.29 -26.44
CA LYS A 7 65.02 7.48 -25.88
C LYS A 7 64.02 6.76 -26.80
N ALA A 8 63.24 5.85 -26.23
CA ALA A 8 62.12 5.20 -26.91
C ALA A 8 60.94 6.17 -27.00
N ASP A 9 60.41 6.30 -28.21
CA ASP A 9 59.21 7.07 -28.56
C ASP A 9 57.98 6.30 -28.05
N HIS A 10 57.12 6.94 -27.25
CA HIS A 10 55.87 6.33 -26.78
C HIS A 10 54.76 6.63 -27.79
N PRO A 11 54.05 5.61 -28.33
CA PRO A 11 52.96 5.85 -29.28
C PRO A 11 51.79 6.55 -28.58
N ARG A 12 51.40 7.72 -29.12
CA ARG A 12 50.18 8.43 -28.72
C ARG A 12 48.97 7.52 -28.94
N ARG A 13 48.23 7.24 -27.87
CA ARG A 13 46.93 6.55 -27.93
C ARG A 13 46.00 7.32 -28.89
N PRO A 14 45.29 6.64 -29.81
CA PRO A 14 44.30 7.29 -30.66
C PRO A 14 43.17 7.81 -29.78
N ARG A 15 42.86 9.10 -29.93
CA ARG A 15 41.70 9.75 -29.33
C ARG A 15 40.48 9.18 -30.05
N ILE A 16 39.73 8.30 -29.39
CA ILE A 16 38.43 7.85 -29.87
C ILE A 16 37.51 9.06 -29.79
N GLU A 17 37.31 9.75 -30.91
CA GLU A 17 36.19 10.65 -31.08
C GLU A 17 34.92 9.81 -30.97
N ARG A 18 34.22 9.92 -29.84
CA ARG A 18 32.81 9.52 -29.76
C ARG A 18 32.08 10.37 -30.78
N ARG A 19 31.83 9.79 -31.95
CA ARG A 19 30.89 10.34 -32.92
C ARG A 19 29.51 10.22 -32.26
N GLU A 20 29.00 11.33 -31.74
CA GLU A 20 27.58 11.42 -31.37
C GLU A 20 26.78 11.14 -32.64
N VAL A 21 26.24 9.92 -32.74
CA VAL A 21 25.22 9.61 -33.73
C VAL A 21 23.98 10.32 -33.24
N THR A 22 23.69 11.49 -33.81
CA THR A 22 22.40 12.14 -33.65
C THR A 22 21.35 11.29 -34.36
N THR A 23 20.75 10.35 -33.64
CA THR A 23 19.61 9.58 -34.14
C THR A 23 18.51 10.57 -34.50
N ARG A 24 18.01 10.53 -35.74
CA ARG A 24 16.88 11.38 -36.16
C ARG A 24 15.66 11.01 -35.30
N ALA A 25 14.81 11.99 -34.97
CA ALA A 25 13.62 11.74 -34.15
C ALA A 25 12.72 10.64 -34.73
N GLU A 26 12.58 10.59 -36.06
CA GLU A 26 11.84 9.55 -36.79
C GLU A 26 12.37 8.12 -36.57
N ASP A 27 13.66 8.00 -36.23
CA ASP A 27 14.32 6.72 -36.04
C ASP A 27 14.25 6.20 -34.62
N MET A 28 13.78 7.03 -33.67
CA MET A 28 13.60 6.65 -32.27
C MET A 28 12.57 5.51 -32.14
N PRO A 29 12.83 4.48 -31.32
CA PRO A 29 11.93 3.33 -31.17
C PRO A 29 10.49 3.73 -30.83
N LEU A 30 10.31 4.65 -29.87
CA LEU A 30 8.99 5.13 -29.46
C LEU A 30 8.21 5.80 -30.61
N MET A 31 8.88 6.59 -31.45
CA MET A 31 8.23 7.22 -32.63
C MET A 31 7.82 6.18 -33.67
N LYS A 32 8.57 5.08 -33.82
CA LYS A 32 8.21 3.95 -34.69
C LYS A 32 7.01 3.19 -34.15
N GLU A 33 6.92 3.00 -32.84
CA GLU A 33 5.78 2.37 -32.19
C GLU A 33 4.52 3.21 -32.31
N PHE A 34 4.58 4.52 -32.00
CA PHE A 34 3.45 5.42 -32.23
C PHE A 34 3.03 5.46 -33.70
N LYS A 35 3.99 5.44 -34.64
CA LYS A 35 3.66 5.36 -36.07
C LYS A 35 2.90 4.07 -36.38
N ARG A 36 3.38 2.92 -35.90
CA ARG A 36 2.71 1.63 -36.12
C ARG A 36 1.30 1.64 -35.54
N ALA A 37 1.12 2.12 -34.31
CA ALA A 37 -0.17 2.18 -33.64
C ALA A 37 -1.15 3.17 -34.31
N LEU A 38 -0.66 4.32 -34.78
CA LEU A 38 -1.46 5.30 -35.51
C LEU A 38 -2.05 4.75 -36.83
N TYR A 39 -1.35 3.81 -37.47
CA TYR A 39 -1.77 3.16 -38.72
C TYR A 39 -2.29 1.74 -38.51
N ALA A 40 -2.55 1.34 -37.27
CA ALA A 40 -3.16 0.06 -36.98
C ALA A 40 -4.65 0.05 -37.39
N ASP A 41 -5.22 -1.15 -37.51
CA ASP A 41 -6.61 -1.33 -37.93
C ASP A 41 -7.60 -0.79 -36.88
N HIS A 42 -7.21 -0.74 -35.60
CA HIS A 42 -8.07 -0.31 -34.50
C HIS A 42 -7.48 0.87 -33.71
N PRO A 43 -8.25 1.95 -33.41
CA PRO A 43 -7.78 3.10 -32.62
C PRO A 43 -7.24 2.77 -31.23
N LEU A 44 -7.72 1.67 -30.65
CA LEU A 44 -7.30 1.19 -29.31
C LEU A 44 -5.79 1.00 -29.20
N ASP A 45 -5.11 0.58 -30.28
CA ASP A 45 -3.66 0.35 -30.25
C ASP A 45 -2.88 1.61 -29.90
N LEU A 46 -3.30 2.77 -30.45
CA LEU A 46 -2.67 4.05 -30.13
C LEU A 46 -3.04 4.51 -28.71
N LEU A 47 -4.31 4.36 -28.32
CA LEU A 47 -4.79 4.77 -26.99
C LEU A 47 -4.10 3.98 -25.87
N ALA A 48 -3.99 2.66 -26.01
CA ALA A 48 -3.35 1.78 -25.03
C ALA A 48 -1.84 2.04 -24.95
N LEU A 49 -1.16 2.21 -26.09
CA LEU A 49 0.27 2.52 -26.11
C LEU A 49 0.57 3.86 -25.43
N VAL A 50 -0.18 4.91 -25.76
CA VAL A 50 0.02 6.22 -25.14
C VAL A 50 -0.33 6.18 -23.64
N SER A 51 -1.39 5.47 -23.24
CA SER A 51 -1.72 5.25 -21.83
C SER A 51 -0.57 4.61 -21.07
N SER A 52 0.05 3.56 -21.63
CA SER A 52 1.20 2.90 -21.02
C SER A 52 2.40 3.83 -20.87
N VAL A 53 2.65 4.67 -21.87
CA VAL A 53 3.74 5.67 -21.85
C VAL A 53 3.46 6.76 -20.82
N MET A 54 2.22 7.22 -20.72
CA MET A 54 1.78 8.19 -19.72
C MET A 54 1.96 7.64 -18.31
N GLU A 55 1.46 6.42 -18.05
CA GLU A 55 1.58 5.78 -16.74
C GLU A 55 3.06 5.72 -16.34
N LEU A 56 3.93 5.21 -17.22
CA LEU A 56 5.38 5.13 -16.99
C LEU A 56 6.01 6.50 -16.65
N ALA A 57 5.53 7.58 -17.28
CA ALA A 57 6.00 8.94 -17.05
C ALA A 57 5.36 9.63 -15.83
N THR A 58 4.35 9.01 -15.22
CA THR A 58 3.65 9.49 -14.01
C THR A 58 3.93 8.65 -12.77
N VAL A 59 4.52 7.46 -12.91
CA VAL A 59 4.83 6.59 -11.77
C VAL A 59 5.70 7.37 -10.78
N PRO A 60 5.23 7.60 -9.55
CA PRO A 60 6.06 8.18 -8.51
C PRO A 60 7.26 7.25 -8.30
N PRO A 61 8.46 7.78 -7.97
CA PRO A 61 9.57 6.93 -7.59
C PRO A 61 9.11 5.95 -6.52
N HIS A 62 9.55 4.69 -6.63
CA HIS A 62 9.30 3.70 -5.60
C HIS A 62 9.67 4.31 -4.22
N PRO A 63 8.89 4.10 -3.15
CA PRO A 63 9.14 4.72 -1.83
C PRO A 63 10.54 4.47 -1.25
N PHE A 64 11.25 3.47 -1.81
CA PHE A 64 12.61 3.06 -1.47
C PHE A 64 13.66 3.33 -2.58
N GLU A 65 13.31 3.98 -3.70
CA GLU A 65 14.25 4.39 -4.77
C GLU A 65 14.41 5.90 -4.88
N ASP A 66 15.64 6.34 -5.17
CA ASP A 66 16.06 7.74 -5.05
C ASP A 66 15.76 8.63 -6.27
N LYS A 67 15.40 8.03 -7.41
CA LYS A 67 15.15 8.77 -8.65
C LYS A 67 14.04 8.14 -9.48
N PRO A 68 13.17 8.95 -10.12
CA PRO A 68 12.25 8.44 -11.12
C PRO A 68 13.05 7.75 -12.23
N GLN A 69 12.57 6.59 -12.68
CA GLN A 69 13.14 5.88 -13.82
C GLN A 69 12.63 6.52 -15.11
N GLY A 70 13.19 7.67 -15.49
CA GLY A 70 12.89 8.34 -16.76
C GLY A 70 12.35 9.76 -16.61
N PRO A 71 12.04 10.42 -17.76
CA PRO A 71 11.47 11.76 -17.78
C PRO A 71 10.03 11.74 -17.25
N GLY A 72 9.65 12.78 -16.52
CA GLY A 72 8.25 12.97 -16.12
C GLY A 72 7.35 13.29 -17.32
N LEU A 73 6.04 13.16 -17.15
CA LEU A 73 5.07 13.40 -18.24
C LEU A 73 5.23 14.78 -18.90
N ALA A 74 5.47 15.84 -18.11
CA ALA A 74 5.70 17.18 -18.65
C ALA A 74 6.95 17.25 -19.54
N GLU A 75 8.06 16.64 -19.12
CA GLU A 75 9.30 16.59 -19.92
C GLU A 75 9.11 15.78 -21.21
N LEU A 76 8.35 14.70 -21.14
CA LEU A 76 7.99 13.89 -22.31
C LEU A 76 7.13 14.71 -23.29
N VAL A 77 6.15 15.46 -22.79
CA VAL A 77 5.33 16.37 -23.60
C VAL A 77 6.19 17.44 -24.25
N GLU A 78 7.11 18.09 -23.52
CA GLU A 78 8.06 19.05 -24.11
C GLU A 78 8.86 18.44 -25.27
N SER A 79 9.32 17.20 -25.12
CA SER A 79 10.02 16.48 -26.18
C SER A 79 9.14 16.29 -27.44
N PHE A 80 7.87 15.94 -27.25
CA PHE A 80 6.91 15.77 -28.36
C PHE A 80 6.52 17.11 -29.00
N LEU A 81 6.40 18.18 -28.20
CA LEU A 81 6.19 19.54 -28.69
C LEU A 81 7.36 20.02 -29.57
N GLY A 82 8.59 19.68 -29.19
CA GLY A 82 9.79 19.95 -30.00
C GLY A 82 9.97 19.04 -31.22
N THR A 83 9.19 17.96 -31.34
CA THR A 83 9.29 16.98 -32.43
C THR A 83 8.09 17.12 -33.38
N ASP A 84 8.32 17.67 -34.57
CA ASP A 84 7.25 17.98 -35.52
C ASP A 84 6.90 16.84 -36.49
N LEU A 85 6.50 15.68 -35.95
CA LEU A 85 6.16 14.48 -36.72
C LEU A 85 4.71 14.05 -36.51
N ALA A 86 4.15 13.28 -37.45
CA ALA A 86 2.80 12.74 -37.31
C ALA A 86 2.63 11.86 -36.05
N PRO A 87 3.58 10.96 -35.68
CA PRO A 87 3.46 10.14 -34.47
C PRO A 87 3.47 10.94 -33.17
N SER A 88 4.32 11.98 -33.04
CA SER A 88 4.34 12.85 -31.86
C SER A 88 3.09 13.72 -31.79
N THR A 89 2.60 14.21 -32.92
CA THR A 89 1.31 14.93 -33.00
C THR A 89 0.16 14.04 -32.54
N ALA A 90 0.14 12.78 -32.98
CA ALA A 90 -0.89 11.81 -32.57
C ALA A 90 -0.83 11.51 -31.07
N ALA A 91 0.37 11.30 -30.52
CA ALA A 91 0.57 11.10 -29.08
C ALA A 91 0.08 12.32 -28.27
N LEU A 92 0.37 13.54 -28.73
CA LEU A 92 -0.10 14.78 -28.08
C LEU A 92 -1.64 14.88 -28.05
N HIS A 93 -2.33 14.50 -29.12
CA HIS A 93 -3.81 14.43 -29.12
C HIS A 93 -4.34 13.51 -28.03
N VAL A 94 -3.76 12.31 -27.90
CA VAL A 94 -4.16 11.35 -26.86
C VAL A 94 -3.80 11.85 -25.47
N ILE A 95 -2.58 12.34 -25.24
CA ILE A 95 -2.15 12.86 -23.92
C ILE A 95 -3.06 14.01 -23.45
N ALA A 96 -3.42 14.94 -24.35
CA ALA A 96 -4.30 16.05 -24.01
C ALA A 96 -5.72 15.61 -23.60
N ALA A 97 -6.19 14.46 -24.10
CA ALA A 97 -7.48 13.89 -23.71
C ALA A 97 -7.39 13.11 -22.39
N LEU A 98 -6.30 12.35 -22.20
CA LEU A 98 -6.16 11.41 -21.08
C LEU A 98 -5.67 12.07 -19.79
N THR A 99 -4.92 13.17 -19.86
CA THR A 99 -4.38 13.85 -18.67
C THR A 99 -5.48 14.50 -17.82
N ASP A 100 -5.29 14.47 -16.50
CA ASP A 100 -6.11 15.24 -15.52
C ASP A 100 -5.55 16.65 -15.28
N ASP A 101 -4.41 16.99 -15.89
CA ASP A 101 -3.76 18.31 -15.80
C ASP A 101 -4.29 19.24 -16.91
N ASP A 102 -5.22 20.11 -16.54
CA ASP A 102 -5.84 21.10 -17.44
C ASP A 102 -4.84 22.09 -18.04
N GLU A 103 -3.77 22.45 -17.31
CA GLU A 103 -2.73 23.36 -17.79
C GLU A 103 -1.90 22.67 -18.86
N LEU A 104 -1.46 21.43 -18.60
CA LEU A 104 -0.75 20.61 -19.58
C LEU A 104 -1.61 20.35 -20.82
N ALA A 105 -2.89 20.00 -20.65
CA ALA A 105 -3.82 19.80 -21.74
C ALA A 105 -4.02 21.07 -22.58
N GLY A 106 -4.12 22.23 -21.93
CA GLY A 106 -4.23 23.54 -22.59
C GLY A 106 -3.02 23.85 -23.46
N ARG A 107 -1.81 23.69 -22.90
CA ARG A 107 -0.53 23.90 -23.61
C ARG A 107 -0.39 22.98 -24.83
N ILE A 108 -0.79 21.71 -24.69
CA ILE A 108 -0.79 20.77 -25.82
C ILE A 108 -1.78 21.22 -26.91
N ARG A 109 -3.01 21.60 -26.53
CA ARG A 109 -4.04 22.07 -27.48
C ARG A 109 -3.60 23.31 -28.24
N GLU A 110 -2.95 24.27 -27.58
CA GLU A 110 -2.37 25.46 -28.24
C GLU A 110 -1.32 25.09 -29.27
N ALA A 111 -0.41 24.16 -28.94
CA ALA A 111 0.59 23.70 -29.88
C ALA A 111 -0.02 22.94 -31.06
N LEU A 112 -1.00 22.06 -30.80
CA LEU A 112 -1.72 21.30 -31.83
C LEU A 112 -2.43 22.21 -32.85
N ALA A 113 -2.89 23.39 -32.45
CA ALA A 113 -3.51 24.36 -33.36
C ALA A 113 -2.55 24.87 -34.46
N THR A 114 -1.24 24.73 -34.25
CA THR A 114 -0.20 25.12 -35.23
C THR A 114 0.31 23.96 -36.08
N ARG A 115 -0.03 22.72 -35.72
CA ARG A 115 0.40 21.50 -36.41
C ARG A 115 -0.40 21.32 -37.70
N THR A 116 0.27 20.83 -38.75
CA THR A 116 -0.32 20.69 -40.11
C THR A 116 -0.45 19.24 -40.56
N GLN A 117 0.07 18.29 -39.79
CA GLN A 117 0.03 16.87 -40.10
C GLN A 117 -1.44 16.38 -40.10
N PRO A 118 -1.88 15.62 -41.13
CA PRO A 118 -3.24 15.11 -41.17
C PRO A 118 -3.42 14.02 -40.11
N MET A 119 -4.35 14.24 -39.18
CA MET A 119 -4.76 13.25 -38.16
C MET A 119 -6.09 12.58 -38.52
N PRO A 120 -6.35 11.32 -38.10
CA PRO A 120 -7.65 10.69 -38.21
C PRO A 120 -8.77 11.50 -37.53
N GLY A 121 -10.00 11.40 -38.03
CA GLY A 121 -11.16 12.12 -37.47
C GLY A 121 -11.41 11.76 -36.01
N TRP A 122 -11.46 10.46 -35.70
CA TRP A 122 -11.64 9.95 -34.34
C TRP A 122 -10.63 10.52 -33.33
N LEU A 123 -9.39 10.77 -33.77
CA LEU A 123 -8.32 11.27 -32.92
C LEU A 123 -8.44 12.77 -32.64
N ARG A 124 -8.88 13.54 -33.64
CA ARG A 124 -9.16 14.98 -33.45
C ARG A 124 -10.39 15.20 -32.57
N ASP A 125 -11.37 14.32 -32.69
CA ASP A 125 -12.67 14.44 -32.03
C ASP A 125 -12.78 13.50 -30.80
N LEU A 126 -11.65 13.16 -30.14
CA LEU A 126 -11.65 12.30 -28.94
C LEU A 126 -12.57 12.82 -27.82
N ALA A 127 -12.76 14.13 -27.72
CA ALA A 127 -13.68 14.74 -26.76
C ALA A 127 -15.16 14.41 -27.04
N ALA A 128 -15.50 13.93 -28.23
CA ALA A 128 -16.83 13.47 -28.61
C ALA A 128 -17.07 11.97 -28.35
N ALA A 129 -16.07 11.26 -27.80
CA ALA A 129 -16.24 9.88 -27.36
C ALA A 129 -17.33 9.77 -26.28
N LYS A 130 -17.98 8.61 -26.21
CA LYS A 130 -19.12 8.37 -25.33
C LYS A 130 -18.99 7.06 -24.58
N VAL A 131 -19.53 7.05 -23.37
CA VAL A 131 -19.75 5.85 -22.56
C VAL A 131 -21.21 5.85 -22.13
N ASP A 132 -22.02 5.04 -22.77
CA ASP A 132 -23.47 5.06 -22.56
C ASP A 132 -23.92 4.13 -21.42
N ARG A 133 -23.12 3.11 -21.08
CA ARG A 133 -23.48 2.09 -20.10
C ARG A 133 -22.26 1.39 -19.53
N VAL A 134 -22.44 0.89 -18.32
CA VAL A 134 -21.50 0.01 -17.62
C VAL A 134 -22.22 -1.27 -17.24
N VAL A 135 -21.56 -2.41 -17.46
CA VAL A 135 -22.06 -3.72 -17.04
C VAL A 135 -21.17 -4.23 -15.89
N GLU A 136 -21.79 -4.59 -14.78
CA GLU A 136 -21.14 -5.29 -13.67
C GLU A 136 -21.26 -6.79 -13.90
N MET A 137 -20.14 -7.50 -13.77
CA MET A 137 -20.12 -8.94 -13.57
C MET A 137 -19.60 -9.25 -12.18
N LYS A 138 -20.34 -10.05 -11.42
CA LYS A 138 -19.92 -10.47 -10.08
C LYS A 138 -20.25 -11.92 -9.78
N ASP A 139 -19.42 -12.52 -8.92
CA ASP A 139 -19.75 -13.78 -8.26
C ASP A 139 -20.79 -13.52 -7.16
N ALA A 140 -22.06 -13.78 -7.45
CA ALA A 140 -23.15 -13.53 -6.51
C ALA A 140 -23.15 -14.48 -5.29
N ALA A 141 -22.34 -15.55 -5.30
CA ALA A 141 -22.24 -16.51 -4.21
C ALA A 141 -21.12 -16.16 -3.23
N LEU A 142 -19.93 -15.78 -3.70
CA LEU A 142 -18.77 -15.56 -2.81
C LEU A 142 -18.34 -14.09 -2.71
N LEU A 143 -18.70 -13.25 -3.69
CA LEU A 143 -18.38 -11.82 -3.72
C LEU A 143 -16.88 -11.52 -3.54
N ASP A 144 -15.99 -12.35 -4.11
CA ASP A 144 -14.53 -12.12 -4.06
C ASP A 144 -14.09 -10.88 -4.85
N GLY A 145 -14.85 -10.52 -5.88
CA GLY A 145 -14.61 -9.34 -6.68
C GLY A 145 -15.62 -9.18 -7.81
N GLU A 146 -15.55 -8.03 -8.45
CA GLU A 146 -16.42 -7.65 -9.57
C GLU A 146 -15.62 -7.12 -10.75
N ASN A 147 -16.11 -7.38 -11.96
CA ASN A 147 -15.62 -6.74 -13.17
C ASN A 147 -16.61 -5.67 -13.61
N TYR A 148 -16.12 -4.48 -13.91
CA TYR A 148 -16.87 -3.40 -14.54
C TYR A 148 -16.44 -3.29 -16.00
N TYR A 149 -17.37 -3.59 -16.91
CA TYR A 149 -17.20 -3.47 -18.35
C TYR A 149 -17.71 -2.11 -18.80
N ILE A 150 -16.82 -1.27 -19.31
CA ILE A 150 -17.07 0.11 -19.71
C ILE A 150 -16.89 0.20 -21.22
N GLY A 151 -17.99 0.34 -21.95
CA GLY A 151 -17.98 0.44 -23.41
C GLY A 151 -17.74 1.87 -23.87
N VAL A 152 -16.67 2.08 -24.64
CA VAL A 152 -16.33 3.39 -25.22
C VAL A 152 -16.64 3.37 -26.71
N GLU A 153 -17.39 4.36 -27.19
CA GLU A 153 -17.61 4.61 -28.62
C GLU A 153 -16.89 5.91 -29.04
N LEU A 154 -16.12 5.84 -30.13
CA LEU A 154 -15.41 6.98 -30.71
C LEU A 154 -16.23 7.66 -31.81
N ALA A 155 -15.84 8.87 -32.20
CA ALA A 155 -16.59 9.69 -33.15
C ALA A 155 -16.76 9.08 -34.56
N ASP A 156 -15.91 8.12 -34.95
CA ASP A 156 -16.01 7.40 -36.22
C ASP A 156 -16.83 6.09 -36.12
N GLY A 157 -17.41 5.80 -34.95
CA GLY A 157 -18.18 4.59 -34.67
C GLY A 157 -17.35 3.37 -34.29
N SER A 158 -16.02 3.48 -34.26
CA SER A 158 -15.19 2.44 -33.63
C SER A 158 -15.47 2.39 -32.13
N ALA A 159 -15.40 1.19 -31.55
CA ALA A 159 -15.71 0.97 -30.14
C ALA A 159 -14.71 0.00 -29.52
N PHE A 160 -14.57 0.07 -28.20
CA PHE A 160 -13.79 -0.88 -27.43
C PHE A 160 -14.36 -0.99 -26.01
N THR A 161 -13.92 -2.00 -25.27
CA THR A 161 -14.37 -2.23 -23.89
C THR A 161 -13.19 -2.18 -22.94
N PHE A 162 -13.31 -1.36 -21.89
CA PHE A 162 -12.42 -1.44 -20.73
C PHE A 162 -13.03 -2.40 -19.71
N VAL A 163 -12.20 -3.30 -19.17
CA VAL A 163 -12.57 -4.22 -18.09
C VAL A 163 -11.76 -3.86 -16.85
N ALA A 164 -12.45 -3.47 -15.78
CA ALA A 164 -11.84 -3.13 -14.49
C ALA A 164 -12.24 -4.16 -13.42
N TYR A 165 -11.27 -4.90 -12.88
CA TYR A 165 -11.49 -5.87 -11.81
C TYR A 165 -11.21 -5.25 -10.45
N VAL A 166 -12.26 -5.19 -9.62
CA VAL A 166 -12.22 -4.73 -8.22
C VAL A 166 -12.24 -5.97 -7.31
N ASP A 167 -11.21 -6.08 -6.47
CA ASP A 167 -11.02 -7.17 -5.51
C ASP A 167 -11.61 -6.78 -4.14
N ASN A 168 -12.61 -7.52 -3.68
CA ASN A 168 -13.30 -7.26 -2.42
C ASN A 168 -12.59 -7.84 -1.20
N ASN A 169 -11.57 -8.67 -1.39
CA ASN A 169 -10.84 -9.30 -0.29
C ASN A 169 -9.71 -8.42 0.23
N LEU A 170 -9.32 -7.39 -0.54
CA LEU A 170 -8.29 -6.41 -0.21
C LEU A 170 -8.88 -4.99 -0.11
N GLY A 171 -10.03 -4.83 0.55
CA GLY A 171 -10.62 -3.51 0.79
C GLY A 171 -11.17 -2.81 -0.46
N ARG A 172 -11.70 -3.57 -1.43
CA ARG A 172 -12.34 -3.07 -2.68
C ARG A 172 -11.36 -2.29 -3.55
N VAL A 173 -10.25 -2.93 -3.86
CA VAL A 173 -9.14 -2.34 -4.62
C VAL A 173 -9.20 -2.74 -6.09
N LEU A 174 -8.92 -1.83 -7.01
CA LEU A 174 -8.74 -2.21 -8.41
C LEU A 174 -7.40 -2.92 -8.57
N LYS A 175 -7.45 -4.22 -8.82
CA LYS A 175 -6.29 -5.11 -8.88
C LYS A 175 -5.83 -5.39 -10.31
N ASP A 176 -6.76 -5.34 -11.27
CA ASP A 176 -6.46 -5.48 -12.69
C ASP A 176 -7.38 -4.60 -13.55
N GLY A 177 -6.86 -4.13 -14.67
CA GLY A 177 -7.57 -3.28 -15.61
C GLY A 177 -6.95 -3.39 -16.99
N PHE A 178 -7.75 -3.77 -17.97
CA PHE A 178 -7.31 -3.98 -19.34
C PHE A 178 -8.38 -3.57 -20.36
N VAL A 179 -7.99 -3.54 -21.63
CA VAL A 179 -8.86 -3.17 -22.75
C VAL A 179 -8.93 -4.27 -23.78
N VAL A 180 -10.09 -4.41 -24.41
CA VAL A 180 -10.32 -5.30 -25.54
C VAL A 180 -10.94 -4.53 -26.71
N PRO A 181 -10.58 -4.83 -27.96
CA PRO A 181 -11.06 -4.09 -29.14
C PRO A 181 -12.54 -4.34 -29.44
N GLU A 182 -13.17 -5.35 -28.84
CA GLU A 182 -14.58 -5.66 -29.03
C GLU A 182 -15.49 -4.64 -28.35
N ALA A 183 -16.65 -4.40 -28.97
CA ALA A 183 -17.69 -3.59 -28.36
C ALA A 183 -18.25 -4.27 -27.10
N LEU A 184 -18.89 -3.47 -26.23
CA LEU A 184 -19.35 -3.95 -24.92
C LEU A 184 -20.32 -5.14 -25.01
N ASP A 185 -21.29 -5.11 -25.94
CA ASP A 185 -22.23 -6.22 -26.12
C ASP A 185 -21.53 -7.50 -26.55
N GLU A 186 -20.54 -7.39 -27.44
CA GLU A 186 -19.80 -8.54 -27.95
C GLU A 186 -18.94 -9.14 -26.84
N THR A 187 -18.25 -8.29 -26.06
CA THR A 187 -17.44 -8.71 -24.90
C THR A 187 -18.31 -9.40 -23.86
N VAL A 188 -19.43 -8.79 -23.45
CA VAL A 188 -20.34 -9.38 -22.45
C VAL A 188 -20.96 -10.67 -22.98
N LEU A 189 -21.33 -10.74 -24.26
CA LEU A 189 -21.85 -11.96 -24.87
C LEU A 189 -20.81 -13.08 -24.86
N MET A 190 -19.55 -12.77 -25.20
CA MET A 190 -18.46 -13.74 -25.21
C MET A 190 -18.22 -14.36 -23.83
N VAL A 191 -18.20 -13.53 -22.78
CA VAL A 191 -17.99 -14.01 -21.40
C VAL A 191 -19.24 -14.72 -20.87
N SER A 192 -20.44 -14.19 -21.12
CA SER A 192 -21.69 -14.77 -20.61
C SER A 192 -22.06 -16.09 -21.28
N ALA A 193 -21.67 -16.30 -22.54
CA ALA A 193 -21.90 -17.54 -23.28
C ALA A 193 -20.79 -18.59 -23.09
N HIS A 194 -19.79 -18.34 -22.24
CA HIS A 194 -18.67 -19.26 -22.09
C HIS A 194 -19.12 -20.61 -21.47
N PRO A 195 -18.81 -21.78 -22.07
CA PRO A 195 -19.37 -23.07 -21.63
C PRO A 195 -19.00 -23.48 -20.20
N GLU A 196 -17.84 -23.03 -19.71
CA GLU A 196 -17.33 -23.32 -18.37
C GLU A 196 -17.64 -22.21 -17.35
N ARG A 197 -18.52 -21.26 -17.71
CA ARG A 197 -18.90 -20.16 -16.84
C ARG A 197 -19.62 -20.68 -15.60
N ASP A 198 -19.16 -20.25 -14.43
CA ASP A 198 -19.84 -20.55 -13.17
C ASP A 198 -21.25 -19.96 -13.17
N SER A 199 -22.24 -20.74 -12.73
CA SER A 199 -23.64 -20.33 -12.68
C SER A 199 -23.91 -19.17 -11.71
N ASP A 200 -23.04 -18.97 -10.72
CA ASP A 200 -23.14 -17.90 -9.73
C ASP A 200 -22.65 -16.55 -10.27
N LEU A 201 -21.98 -16.54 -11.44
CA LEU A 201 -21.65 -15.30 -12.12
C LEU A 201 -22.95 -14.65 -12.61
N THR A 202 -23.10 -13.37 -12.27
CA THR A 202 -24.26 -12.57 -12.68
C THR A 202 -23.78 -11.36 -13.47
N PHE A 203 -24.59 -10.92 -14.44
CA PHE A 203 -24.36 -9.71 -15.21
C PHE A 203 -25.51 -8.76 -14.98
N GLY A 204 -25.20 -7.50 -14.68
CA GLY A 204 -26.20 -6.47 -14.42
C GLY A 204 -25.78 -5.12 -14.96
N HIS A 205 -26.75 -4.29 -15.30
CA HIS A 205 -26.49 -2.87 -15.53
C HIS A 205 -26.31 -2.17 -14.18
N VAL A 206 -25.33 -1.29 -14.11
CA VAL A 206 -25.11 -0.41 -12.96
C VAL A 206 -25.34 1.03 -13.38
N ASP A 207 -25.76 1.85 -12.41
CA ASP A 207 -25.89 3.28 -12.64
C ASP A 207 -24.51 3.87 -13.05
N PRO A 208 -24.42 4.56 -14.19
CA PRO A 208 -23.17 5.13 -14.70
C PRO A 208 -22.44 6.04 -13.71
N ALA A 209 -23.18 6.87 -12.96
CA ALA A 209 -22.57 7.80 -12.00
C ALA A 209 -22.04 7.07 -10.78
N TRP A 210 -22.80 6.07 -10.30
CA TRP A 210 -22.37 5.18 -9.23
C TRP A 210 -21.13 4.39 -9.62
N ALA A 211 -21.11 3.81 -10.83
CA ALA A 211 -19.98 3.03 -11.34
C ALA A 211 -18.71 3.88 -11.44
N ARG A 212 -18.83 5.12 -11.93
CA ARG A 212 -17.74 6.09 -11.93
C ARG A 212 -17.16 6.27 -10.53
N ALA A 213 -18.00 6.66 -9.58
CA ALA A 213 -17.56 6.90 -8.20
C ALA A 213 -16.92 5.66 -7.55
N TYR A 214 -17.48 4.47 -7.80
CA TYR A 214 -16.99 3.22 -7.23
C TYR A 214 -15.62 2.83 -7.79
N VAL A 215 -15.46 2.84 -9.11
CA VAL A 215 -14.20 2.46 -9.76
C VAL A 215 -13.11 3.49 -9.51
N GLU A 216 -13.42 4.80 -9.51
CA GLU A 216 -12.47 5.86 -9.13
C GLU A 216 -11.94 5.63 -7.70
N ARG A 217 -12.84 5.36 -6.74
CA ARG A 217 -12.44 5.03 -5.36
C ARG A 217 -11.54 3.79 -5.31
N ALA A 218 -11.86 2.73 -6.06
CA ALA A 218 -11.07 1.50 -6.09
C ALA A 218 -9.66 1.73 -6.68
N VAL A 219 -9.53 2.61 -7.68
CA VAL A 219 -8.24 3.04 -8.23
C VAL A 219 -7.44 3.81 -7.18
N ASP A 220 -8.08 4.74 -6.46
CA ASP A 220 -7.40 5.57 -5.45
C ASP A 220 -6.92 4.73 -4.25
N VAL A 221 -7.74 3.79 -3.78
CA VAL A 221 -7.34 2.81 -2.75
C VAL A 221 -6.14 1.96 -3.23
N GLY A 222 -6.15 1.56 -4.50
CA GLY A 222 -5.04 0.82 -5.10
C GLY A 222 -3.74 1.62 -5.18
N ALA A 223 -3.84 2.92 -5.46
CA ALA A 223 -2.69 3.81 -5.47
C ALA A 223 -2.07 4.01 -4.07
N MET A 224 -2.85 3.81 -3.00
CA MET A 224 -2.37 3.84 -1.62
C MET A 224 -1.76 2.51 -1.15
N THR A 225 -1.90 1.43 -1.92
CA THR A 225 -1.43 0.08 -1.53
C THR A 225 0.07 -0.10 -1.81
N PHE A 226 0.79 -0.67 -0.84
CA PHE A 226 2.22 -0.96 -0.98
C PHE A 226 2.57 -2.44 -0.64
N PRO A 227 3.32 -3.16 -1.51
CA PRO A 227 3.74 -2.75 -2.85
C PRO A 227 2.52 -2.52 -3.77
N PRO A 228 2.65 -1.67 -4.81
CA PRO A 228 1.54 -1.44 -5.75
C PRO A 228 1.06 -2.75 -6.36
N LEU A 229 -0.25 -2.91 -6.46
CA LEU A 229 -0.85 -4.03 -7.18
C LEU A 229 -0.64 -3.84 -8.68
N THR A 230 -0.06 -4.86 -9.32
CA THR A 230 0.21 -4.85 -10.76
C THR A 230 -0.25 -6.15 -11.41
N SER A 231 -0.60 -6.05 -12.68
CA SER A 231 -0.87 -7.15 -13.59
C SER A 231 -0.05 -6.96 -14.87
N GLU A 232 -0.35 -7.72 -15.92
CA GLU A 232 0.26 -7.50 -17.23
C GLU A 232 -0.13 -6.15 -17.86
N ALA A 233 -1.36 -5.70 -17.63
CA ALA A 233 -1.92 -4.48 -18.22
C ALA A 233 -2.17 -3.35 -17.22
N TRP A 234 -2.14 -3.67 -15.92
CA TRP A 234 -2.28 -2.71 -14.83
C TRP A 234 -0.92 -2.46 -14.15
N PRO A 235 -0.48 -1.21 -14.00
CA PRO A 235 -1.25 0.03 -14.09
C PRO A 235 -1.20 0.75 -15.44
N GLN A 236 -0.63 0.15 -16.49
CA GLN A 236 -0.39 0.80 -17.79
C GLN A 236 -1.69 1.34 -18.43
N ALA A 237 -2.82 0.70 -18.19
CA ALA A 237 -4.13 1.11 -18.67
C ALA A 237 -4.82 2.20 -17.82
N ARG A 238 -4.24 2.62 -16.69
CA ARG A 238 -4.87 3.54 -15.73
C ARG A 238 -5.22 4.92 -16.32
N PRO A 239 -4.34 5.61 -17.08
CA PRO A 239 -4.72 6.87 -17.73
C PRO A 239 -5.93 6.73 -18.65
N LEU A 240 -6.00 5.63 -19.41
CA LEU A 240 -7.13 5.34 -20.29
C LEU A 240 -8.41 5.03 -19.50
N LEU A 241 -8.31 4.29 -18.38
CA LEU A 241 -9.44 4.07 -17.48
C LEU A 241 -9.97 5.38 -16.92
N ARG A 242 -9.11 6.23 -16.35
CA ARG A 242 -9.51 7.54 -15.79
C ARG A 242 -10.23 8.38 -16.83
N TRP A 243 -9.72 8.43 -18.06
CA TRP A 243 -10.41 9.10 -19.17
C TRP A 243 -11.79 8.50 -19.45
N ALA A 244 -11.91 7.17 -19.56
CA ALA A 244 -13.20 6.52 -19.78
C ALA A 244 -14.21 6.78 -18.65
N LEU A 245 -13.74 6.85 -17.40
CA LEU A 245 -14.55 7.20 -16.23
C LEU A 245 -15.01 8.67 -16.28
N ARG A 246 -14.18 9.61 -16.76
CA ARG A 246 -14.57 11.03 -16.94
C ARG A 246 -15.68 11.23 -17.97
N LEU A 247 -15.88 10.28 -18.90
CA LEU A 247 -16.99 10.29 -19.85
C LEU A 247 -18.34 9.90 -19.20
N LEU A 248 -18.31 9.25 -18.03
CA LEU A 248 -19.50 8.93 -17.25
C LEU A 248 -19.96 10.15 -16.42
N PRO A 249 -21.26 10.25 -16.09
CA PRO A 249 -21.78 11.32 -15.24
C PRO A 249 -21.15 11.33 -13.83
N GLU A 250 -21.02 12.52 -13.23
CA GLU A 250 -20.61 12.69 -11.83
C GLU A 250 -21.79 12.54 -10.86
N GLY A 251 -21.50 12.52 -9.55
CA GLY A 251 -22.52 12.59 -8.50
C GLY A 251 -23.02 11.23 -8.01
N GLY A 252 -22.34 10.13 -8.35
CA GLY A 252 -22.61 8.82 -7.77
C GLY A 252 -22.40 8.81 -6.27
N VAL A 253 -23.41 8.34 -5.51
CA VAL A 253 -23.34 8.23 -4.05
C VAL A 253 -23.02 6.80 -3.68
N LEU A 254 -21.84 6.58 -3.09
CA LEU A 254 -21.44 5.28 -2.56
C LEU A 254 -22.07 5.08 -1.17
N PRO A 255 -22.58 3.87 -0.87
CA PRO A 255 -23.04 3.54 0.47
C PRO A 255 -21.91 3.70 1.49
N GLU A 256 -22.21 4.35 2.61
CA GLU A 256 -21.31 4.37 3.76
C GLU A 256 -21.19 2.95 4.32
N GLN A 257 -19.96 2.42 4.40
CA GLN A 257 -19.70 1.18 5.12
C GLN A 257 -19.73 1.48 6.62
N LYS A 258 -20.81 1.07 7.27
CA LYS A 258 -20.93 1.16 8.73
C LYS A 258 -20.41 -0.11 9.37
N PRO A 259 -19.53 -0.01 10.38
CA PRO A 259 -19.13 -1.16 11.18
C PRO A 259 -20.36 -1.85 11.77
N MET A 260 -20.30 -3.17 11.89
CA MET A 260 -21.33 -3.95 12.55
C MET A 260 -21.32 -3.59 14.04
N SER A 261 -22.49 -3.29 14.62
CA SER A 261 -22.58 -2.99 16.06
C SER A 261 -22.21 -4.20 16.90
N GLU A 262 -21.61 -4.01 18.08
CA GLU A 262 -21.26 -5.10 19.01
C GLU A 262 -22.46 -6.00 19.35
N ALA A 263 -23.65 -5.42 19.56
CA ALA A 263 -24.87 -6.21 19.80
C ALA A 263 -25.25 -7.13 18.63
N ALA A 264 -24.97 -6.72 17.39
CA ALA A 264 -25.21 -7.55 16.22
C ALA A 264 -24.14 -8.63 16.07
N LYS A 265 -22.87 -8.33 16.40
CA LYS A 265 -21.78 -9.30 16.42
C LYS A 265 -22.09 -10.42 17.42
N GLU A 266 -22.47 -10.05 18.64
CA GLU A 266 -22.81 -11.00 19.70
C GLU A 266 -24.02 -11.86 19.32
N ALA A 267 -25.07 -11.26 18.76
CA ALA A 267 -26.23 -12.01 18.29
C ALA A 267 -25.87 -13.06 17.22
N LEU A 268 -24.91 -12.73 16.34
CA LEU A 268 -24.45 -13.66 15.31
C LEU A 268 -23.59 -14.79 15.87
N ILE A 269 -22.75 -14.51 16.88
CA ILE A 269 -21.99 -15.53 17.60
C ILE A 269 -22.95 -16.49 18.32
N GLU A 270 -23.97 -15.96 18.99
CA GLU A 270 -25.03 -16.76 19.63
C GLU A 270 -25.77 -17.67 18.63
N GLU A 271 -26.15 -17.13 17.46
CA GLU A 271 -26.78 -17.93 16.41
C GLU A 271 -25.84 -19.05 15.90
N PHE A 272 -24.55 -18.76 15.78
CA PHE A 272 -23.55 -19.76 15.39
C PHE A 272 -23.40 -20.87 16.43
N VAL A 273 -23.22 -20.56 17.72
CA VAL A 273 -23.05 -21.61 18.74
C VAL A 273 -24.34 -22.40 18.99
N ALA A 274 -25.52 -21.81 18.71
CA ALA A 274 -26.80 -22.54 18.74
C ALA A 274 -27.01 -23.44 17.51
N SER A 275 -26.22 -23.26 16.45
CA SER A 275 -26.38 -23.99 15.19
C SER A 275 -25.85 -25.43 15.25
N PRO A 276 -26.30 -26.33 14.35
CA PRO A 276 -25.73 -27.66 14.21
C PRO A 276 -24.22 -27.66 13.95
N GLU A 277 -23.72 -26.64 13.26
CA GLU A 277 -22.31 -26.47 12.91
C GLU A 277 -21.46 -25.98 14.10
N GLY A 278 -21.98 -25.06 14.92
CA GLY A 278 -21.23 -24.41 15.99
C GLY A 278 -21.45 -24.98 17.39
N LYS A 279 -22.46 -25.83 17.63
CA LYS A 279 -22.81 -26.36 18.96
C LYS A 279 -21.67 -27.09 19.70
N ALA A 280 -20.66 -27.58 18.98
CA ALA A 280 -19.50 -28.22 19.59
C ALA A 280 -18.63 -27.22 20.36
N TYR A 281 -18.68 -25.94 19.98
CA TYR A 281 -17.90 -24.85 20.54
C TYR A 281 -18.68 -24.02 21.58
N ALA A 282 -19.94 -24.35 21.84
CA ALA A 282 -20.81 -23.56 22.72
C ALA A 282 -20.31 -23.49 24.18
N ALA A 283 -19.56 -24.51 24.63
CA ALA A 283 -19.00 -24.60 25.98
C ALA A 283 -17.48 -24.32 26.02
N ASP A 284 -16.88 -23.91 24.90
CA ASP A 284 -15.45 -23.68 24.71
C ASP A 284 -15.24 -22.17 24.48
N PRO A 285 -14.88 -21.40 25.54
CA PRO A 285 -14.71 -19.95 25.45
C PRO A 285 -13.68 -19.53 24.41
N GLU A 286 -12.59 -20.28 24.28
CA GLU A 286 -11.50 -20.03 23.35
C GLU A 286 -11.96 -20.17 21.90
N ALA A 287 -12.60 -21.29 21.56
CA ALA A 287 -13.16 -21.52 20.24
C ALA A 287 -14.25 -20.50 19.87
N ARG A 288 -15.04 -20.06 20.86
CA ARG A 288 -16.04 -19.01 20.68
C ARG A 288 -15.39 -17.65 20.40
N GLY A 289 -14.32 -17.31 21.12
CA GLY A 289 -13.57 -16.06 20.95
C GLY A 289 -13.02 -15.87 19.53
N LEU A 290 -12.65 -16.97 18.87
CA LEU A 290 -12.15 -16.96 17.49
C LEU A 290 -13.18 -16.48 16.45
N VAL A 291 -14.48 -16.53 16.75
CA VAL A 291 -15.53 -16.10 15.81
C VAL A 291 -15.53 -14.58 15.63
N GLY A 292 -15.18 -13.81 16.67
CA GLY A 292 -15.10 -12.35 16.61
C GLY A 292 -14.16 -11.86 15.49
N PRO A 293 -12.89 -12.31 15.45
CA PRO A 293 -11.97 -12.03 14.36
C PRO A 293 -12.47 -12.43 12.97
N LEU A 294 -13.21 -13.55 12.86
CA LEU A 294 -13.81 -13.97 11.58
C LEU A 294 -14.90 -13.00 11.11
N ILE A 295 -15.73 -12.51 12.03
CA ILE A 295 -16.72 -11.48 11.73
C ILE A 295 -16.04 -10.19 11.30
N TRP A 296 -15.05 -9.73 12.06
CA TRP A 296 -14.30 -8.50 11.77
C TRP A 296 -13.66 -8.55 10.37
N LEU A 297 -12.97 -9.63 10.02
CA LEU A 297 -12.37 -9.78 8.70
C LEU A 297 -13.43 -9.86 7.59
N GLY A 298 -14.57 -10.47 7.92
CA GLY A 298 -15.78 -10.51 7.10
C GLY A 298 -16.34 -9.13 6.73
N THR A 299 -16.41 -8.23 7.71
CA THR A 299 -17.08 -6.93 7.59
C THR A 299 -16.14 -5.78 7.23
N GLU A 300 -15.04 -5.62 7.96
CA GLU A 300 -14.21 -4.40 7.92
C GLU A 300 -13.07 -4.50 6.91
N TYR A 301 -12.59 -5.72 6.63
CA TYR A 301 -11.53 -5.97 5.66
C TYR A 301 -12.05 -6.60 4.35
N GLY A 302 -13.30 -7.09 4.37
CA GLY A 302 -13.85 -7.95 3.33
C GLY A 302 -14.95 -7.34 2.45
N ASN A 303 -15.76 -8.22 1.87
CA ASN A 303 -16.88 -7.85 1.02
C ASN A 303 -18.03 -7.13 1.77
N GLY A 304 -18.00 -7.13 3.10
CA GLY A 304 -19.00 -6.52 3.99
C GLY A 304 -20.04 -7.53 4.52
N ASP A 305 -19.91 -8.83 4.22
CA ASP A 305 -20.78 -9.90 4.69
C ASP A 305 -19.96 -10.99 5.41
N PRO A 306 -20.00 -11.08 6.75
CA PRO A 306 -19.15 -12.00 7.51
C PRO A 306 -19.49 -13.48 7.31
N LEU A 307 -20.62 -13.76 6.66
CA LEU A 307 -21.11 -15.10 6.37
C LEU A 307 -20.71 -15.63 4.99
N ARG A 308 -19.98 -14.85 4.18
CA ARG A 308 -19.50 -15.26 2.86
C ARG A 308 -17.99 -15.48 2.86
N TRP A 309 -17.58 -16.73 2.68
CA TRP A 309 -16.18 -17.13 2.72
C TRP A 309 -15.80 -17.93 1.47
N SER A 310 -14.73 -17.48 0.82
CA SER A 310 -14.20 -18.12 -0.38
C SER A 310 -12.89 -18.86 -0.08
N PRO A 311 -12.41 -19.68 -1.02
CA PRO A 311 -11.07 -20.24 -0.98
C PRO A 311 -9.98 -19.17 -0.78
N VAL A 312 -10.11 -18.03 -1.47
CA VAL A 312 -9.14 -16.92 -1.41
C VAL A 312 -9.13 -16.29 -0.02
N ARG A 313 -10.30 -16.08 0.60
CA ARG A 313 -10.38 -15.53 1.97
C ARG A 313 -9.79 -16.46 3.01
N ALA A 314 -10.05 -17.76 2.87
CA ALA A 314 -9.46 -18.78 3.75
C ALA A 314 -7.93 -18.80 3.62
N GLU A 315 -7.40 -18.71 2.39
CA GLU A 315 -5.97 -18.56 2.13
C GLU A 315 -5.41 -17.31 2.79
N MET A 316 -5.99 -16.13 2.56
CA MET A 316 -5.51 -14.87 3.11
C MET A 316 -5.48 -14.89 4.65
N LEU A 317 -6.51 -15.45 5.27
CA LEU A 317 -6.58 -15.61 6.73
C LEU A 317 -5.47 -16.53 7.25
N LEU A 318 -5.36 -17.74 6.69
CA LEU A 318 -4.50 -18.81 7.22
C LEU A 318 -3.03 -18.65 6.81
N ALA A 319 -2.76 -18.16 5.60
CA ALA A 319 -1.41 -18.00 5.09
C ALA A 319 -0.76 -16.73 5.64
N ASP A 320 -1.48 -15.61 5.77
CA ASP A 320 -0.88 -14.32 6.10
C ASP A 320 -1.48 -13.68 7.35
N TYR A 321 -2.77 -13.33 7.32
CA TYR A 321 -3.34 -12.40 8.30
C TYR A 321 -3.24 -12.94 9.73
N PHE A 322 -3.79 -14.13 9.99
CA PHE A 322 -3.92 -14.62 11.36
C PHE A 322 -2.55 -14.93 12.01
N PRO A 323 -1.61 -15.64 11.35
CA PRO A 323 -0.27 -15.86 11.93
C PRO A 323 0.53 -14.58 12.20
N ARG A 324 0.28 -13.51 11.43
CA ARG A 324 1.03 -12.25 11.50
C ARG A 324 0.38 -11.21 12.42
N LYS A 325 -0.94 -11.20 12.51
CA LYS A 325 -1.72 -10.13 13.17
C LYS A 325 -2.42 -10.54 14.45
N VAL A 326 -2.80 -11.81 14.59
CA VAL A 326 -3.51 -12.26 15.79
C VAL A 326 -2.50 -12.80 16.80
N ARG A 327 -2.53 -12.23 18.00
CA ARG A 327 -1.77 -12.67 19.17
C ARG A 327 -2.75 -13.39 20.09
N ALA A 328 -2.66 -14.72 20.17
CA ALA A 328 -3.49 -15.55 21.03
C ALA A 328 -2.67 -16.79 21.49
N PRO A 329 -3.03 -17.45 22.60
CA PRO A 329 -2.40 -18.70 23.01
C PRO A 329 -2.42 -19.76 21.91
N LEU A 330 -1.37 -20.58 21.83
CA LEU A 330 -1.26 -21.64 20.82
C LEU A 330 -2.48 -22.58 20.85
N GLU A 331 -2.97 -22.91 22.04
CA GLU A 331 -4.15 -23.77 22.24
C GLU A 331 -5.44 -23.18 21.66
N GLU A 332 -5.56 -21.86 21.55
CA GLU A 332 -6.64 -21.21 20.81
C GLU A 332 -6.35 -21.20 19.31
N MET A 333 -5.13 -20.80 18.92
CA MET A 333 -4.75 -20.69 17.51
C MET A 333 -4.91 -22.02 16.75
N VAL A 334 -4.60 -23.16 17.39
CA VAL A 334 -4.78 -24.48 16.75
C VAL A 334 -6.24 -24.83 16.46
N LEU A 335 -7.21 -24.19 17.13
CA LEU A 335 -8.65 -24.42 16.91
C LEU A 335 -9.16 -23.68 15.67
N LEU A 336 -8.46 -22.63 15.20
CA LEU A 336 -8.93 -21.76 14.12
C LEU A 336 -9.36 -22.52 12.85
N PRO A 337 -8.61 -23.49 12.30
CA PRO A 337 -9.03 -24.17 11.07
C PRO A 337 -10.36 -24.92 11.20
N ASP A 338 -10.61 -25.52 12.36
CA ASP A 338 -11.85 -26.26 12.63
C ASP A 338 -13.02 -25.30 12.87
N VAL A 339 -12.82 -24.25 13.69
CA VAL A 339 -13.81 -23.20 13.92
C VAL A 339 -14.17 -22.49 12.61
N LEU A 340 -13.18 -22.15 11.78
CA LEU A 340 -13.38 -21.57 10.47
C LEU A 340 -14.19 -22.51 9.55
N THR A 341 -13.86 -23.81 9.53
CA THR A 341 -14.62 -24.79 8.75
C THR A 341 -16.09 -24.85 9.16
N ALA A 342 -16.38 -24.82 10.46
CA ALA A 342 -17.74 -24.76 10.98
C ALA A 342 -18.44 -23.44 10.64
N TRP A 343 -17.73 -22.32 10.79
CA TRP A 343 -18.22 -20.98 10.47
C TRP A 343 -18.59 -20.84 8.99
N VAL A 344 -17.75 -21.32 8.08
CA VAL A 344 -18.02 -21.34 6.64
C VAL A 344 -19.29 -22.13 6.33
N ARG A 345 -19.44 -23.33 6.90
CA ARG A 345 -20.65 -24.15 6.69
C ARG A 345 -21.90 -23.46 7.22
N PHE A 346 -21.82 -22.85 8.41
CA PHE A 346 -22.89 -22.07 9.00
C PHE A 346 -23.31 -20.89 8.12
N GLY A 347 -22.36 -20.03 7.74
CA GLY A 347 -22.62 -18.86 6.92
C GLY A 347 -23.15 -19.23 5.53
N HIS A 348 -22.56 -20.23 4.89
CA HIS A 348 -23.00 -20.69 3.57
C HIS A 348 -24.40 -21.29 3.59
N ARG A 349 -24.78 -22.01 4.66
CA ARG A 349 -26.15 -22.48 4.85
C ARG A 349 -27.13 -21.30 4.94
N LEU A 350 -26.81 -20.27 5.72
CA LEU A 350 -27.66 -19.09 5.88
C LEU A 350 -27.76 -18.25 4.61
N ARG A 351 -26.70 -18.22 3.79
CA ARG A 351 -26.68 -17.50 2.50
C ARG A 351 -27.17 -18.34 1.32
N GLY A 352 -27.49 -19.61 1.53
CA GLY A 352 -27.91 -20.52 0.47
C GLY A 352 -26.81 -20.77 -0.58
N ILE A 353 -25.54 -20.69 -0.19
CA ILE A 353 -24.41 -20.92 -1.09
C ILE A 353 -24.39 -22.40 -1.48
N ARG A 354 -24.11 -22.67 -2.76
CA ARG A 354 -24.12 -24.03 -3.30
C ARG A 354 -23.11 -24.92 -2.59
N ARG A 355 -23.46 -26.21 -2.50
CA ARG A 355 -22.68 -27.19 -1.73
C ARG A 355 -21.27 -27.39 -2.27
N ASP A 356 -21.12 -27.45 -3.59
CA ASP A 356 -19.83 -27.56 -4.27
C ASP A 356 -18.89 -26.40 -3.93
N ARG A 357 -19.40 -25.16 -3.92
CA ARG A 357 -18.67 -23.95 -3.50
C ARG A 357 -18.26 -24.01 -2.02
N THR A 358 -19.19 -24.44 -1.17
CA THR A 358 -18.90 -24.64 0.26
C THR A 358 -17.80 -25.68 0.47
N GLU A 359 -17.87 -26.80 -0.25
CA GLU A 359 -16.85 -27.85 -0.18
C GLU A 359 -15.51 -27.38 -0.78
N GLU A 360 -15.53 -26.49 -1.76
CA GLU A 360 -14.33 -25.84 -2.31
C GLU A 360 -13.63 -24.97 -1.25
N THR A 361 -14.35 -24.08 -0.58
CA THR A 361 -13.80 -23.27 0.53
C THR A 361 -13.26 -24.17 1.65
N VAL A 362 -13.99 -25.22 2.04
CA VAL A 362 -13.54 -26.15 3.09
C VAL A 362 -12.28 -26.92 2.67
N ARG A 363 -12.15 -27.30 1.39
CA ARG A 363 -10.91 -27.91 0.87
C ARG A 363 -9.74 -26.92 0.92
N ALA A 364 -9.98 -25.64 0.63
CA ALA A 364 -8.94 -24.60 0.73
C ALA A 364 -8.45 -24.42 2.17
N ILE A 365 -9.36 -24.40 3.15
CA ILE A 365 -9.01 -24.39 4.58
C ILE A 365 -8.10 -25.57 4.92
N ALA A 366 -8.51 -26.79 4.55
CA ALA A 366 -7.73 -27.99 4.80
C ALA A 366 -6.34 -27.96 4.12
N ALA A 367 -6.25 -27.40 2.91
CA ALA A 367 -4.99 -27.27 2.17
C ALA A 367 -4.01 -26.28 2.81
N TRP A 368 -4.52 -25.17 3.36
CA TRP A 368 -3.70 -24.13 3.99
C TRP A 368 -3.40 -24.40 5.47
N THR A 369 -4.15 -25.29 6.12
CA THR A 369 -3.97 -25.66 7.54
C THR A 369 -2.53 -26.05 7.89
N PRO A 370 -1.83 -26.93 7.14
CA PRO A 370 -0.45 -27.29 7.48
C PRO A 370 0.51 -26.09 7.45
N THR A 371 0.34 -25.18 6.48
CA THR A 371 1.14 -23.96 6.39
C THR A 371 0.83 -23.02 7.55
N TYR A 372 -0.44 -22.80 7.88
CA TYR A 372 -0.86 -22.04 9.04
C TYR A 372 -0.23 -22.56 10.33
N LEU A 373 -0.41 -23.86 10.61
CA LEU A 373 0.13 -24.51 11.80
C LEU A 373 1.66 -24.42 11.87
N SER A 374 2.37 -24.40 10.74
CA SER A 374 3.83 -24.21 10.72
C SER A 374 4.28 -22.77 11.00
N ARG A 375 3.38 -21.78 10.84
CA ARG A 375 3.67 -20.34 10.97
C ARG A 375 3.26 -19.78 12.34
N ILE A 376 2.30 -20.41 13.03
CA ILE A 376 1.95 -20.01 14.40
C ILE A 376 3.07 -20.39 15.39
N PRO A 377 3.30 -19.59 16.46
CA PRO A 377 4.37 -19.84 17.42
C PRO A 377 4.27 -21.22 18.07
N GLN A 378 5.31 -22.04 17.96
CA GLN A 378 5.31 -23.43 18.46
C GLN A 378 5.67 -23.56 19.96
N GLY A 379 5.95 -22.45 20.64
CA GLY A 379 6.24 -22.40 22.07
C GLY A 379 5.19 -21.55 22.76
N GLY A 380 4.58 -22.08 23.83
CA GLY A 380 3.66 -21.31 24.67
C GLY A 380 4.38 -20.11 25.29
N GLY A 381 4.09 -18.93 24.74
CA GLY A 381 4.67 -17.65 25.11
C GLY A 381 4.27 -16.63 24.05
N TYR A 382 3.52 -15.63 24.48
CA TYR A 382 3.07 -14.51 23.66
C TYR A 382 4.28 -13.77 23.06
N GLY A 383 4.12 -13.25 21.85
CA GLY A 383 5.10 -12.33 21.26
C GLY A 383 6.39 -12.96 20.72
N PHE A 384 7.33 -12.07 20.39
CA PHE A 384 8.67 -12.39 19.91
C PHE A 384 9.34 -13.44 20.79
N GLY A 385 10.06 -14.40 20.20
CA GLY A 385 10.80 -15.37 21.01
C GLY A 385 11.79 -14.66 21.95
N PRO A 386 12.21 -15.28 23.08
CA PRO A 386 13.13 -14.72 24.07
C PRO A 386 14.40 -14.05 23.50
N GLY A 387 14.88 -14.51 22.34
CA GLY A 387 16.01 -13.91 21.61
C GLY A 387 15.64 -12.65 20.81
N GLN A 388 14.45 -12.61 20.20
CA GLN A 388 13.96 -11.45 19.47
C GLN A 388 13.61 -10.29 20.42
N LEU A 389 13.01 -10.57 21.58
CA LEU A 389 12.80 -9.53 22.62
C LEU A 389 14.13 -8.96 23.11
N ALA A 390 15.15 -9.81 23.27
CA ALA A 390 16.49 -9.35 23.66
C ALA A 390 17.10 -8.43 22.60
N ASP A 391 16.91 -8.71 21.32
CA ASP A 391 17.39 -7.86 20.23
C ASP A 391 16.76 -6.45 20.24
N LEU A 392 15.51 -6.31 20.69
CA LEU A 392 14.83 -5.00 20.79
C LEU A 392 15.52 -4.06 21.79
N VAL A 393 15.95 -4.60 22.92
CA VAL A 393 16.46 -3.82 24.06
C VAL A 393 17.97 -3.86 24.23
N GLY A 394 18.68 -4.57 23.35
CA GLY A 394 20.14 -4.62 23.32
C GLY A 394 20.78 -5.79 24.05
N GLY A 395 19.99 -6.82 24.38
CA GLY A 395 20.47 -8.08 24.92
C GLY A 395 19.57 -8.66 26.01
N ARG A 396 19.95 -9.85 26.50
CA ARG A 396 19.17 -10.57 27.51
C ARG A 396 19.21 -9.88 28.88
N GLU A 397 20.36 -9.37 29.29
CA GLU A 397 20.51 -8.66 30.57
C GLU A 397 19.69 -7.36 30.61
N PRO A 398 19.69 -6.49 29.58
CA PRO A 398 18.74 -5.38 29.48
C PRO A 398 17.27 -5.79 29.47
N LEU A 399 16.92 -6.92 28.83
CA LEU A 399 15.55 -7.44 28.82
C LEU A 399 15.10 -7.90 30.21
N ASP A 400 15.95 -8.62 30.93
CA ASP A 400 15.65 -9.11 32.27
C ASP A 400 15.54 -7.94 33.28
N ALA A 401 16.24 -6.83 33.05
CA ALA A 401 16.20 -5.62 33.88
C ALA A 401 15.20 -4.54 33.41
N LEU A 402 14.44 -4.79 32.34
CA LEU A 402 13.55 -3.81 31.72
C LEU A 402 12.40 -3.41 32.67
N ASN A 403 12.13 -2.11 32.76
CA ASN A 403 10.98 -1.52 33.44
C ASN A 403 10.16 -0.62 32.48
N ALA A 404 8.95 -0.24 32.89
CA ALA A 404 8.06 0.62 32.13
C ALA A 404 8.04 2.08 32.61
N ASP A 405 9.05 2.51 33.39
CA ASP A 405 9.11 3.89 33.90
C ASP A 405 9.20 4.88 32.72
N PRO A 406 8.36 5.93 32.65
CA PRO A 406 8.38 6.89 31.55
C PRO A 406 9.74 7.52 31.32
N LEU A 407 10.08 7.75 30.05
CA LEU A 407 11.23 8.58 29.70
C LEU A 407 11.03 10.01 30.25
N PRO A 408 12.08 10.65 30.80
CA PRO A 408 11.93 11.99 31.37
C PRO A 408 11.54 12.99 30.29
N GLY A 409 10.39 13.66 30.45
CA GLY A 409 9.88 14.58 29.44
C GLY A 409 10.70 15.87 29.30
N ASP A 410 11.46 16.27 30.32
CA ASP A 410 12.23 17.51 30.38
C ASP A 410 13.74 17.32 30.15
N GLU A 411 14.17 16.13 29.74
CA GLU A 411 15.59 15.81 29.52
C GLU A 411 16.23 16.73 28.46
N PRO A 412 17.23 17.56 28.83
CA PRO A 412 17.92 18.42 27.87
C PRO A 412 18.75 17.58 26.89
N PHE A 413 18.94 18.08 25.67
CA PHE A 413 19.81 17.42 24.69
C PHE A 413 21.26 17.31 25.20
N ASP A 414 21.84 16.11 25.17
CA ASP A 414 23.22 15.87 25.57
C ASP A 414 24.20 16.29 24.47
N TRP A 415 25.02 17.31 24.77
CA TRP A 415 26.05 17.81 23.87
C TRP A 415 27.41 17.11 24.02
N THR A 416 27.53 16.15 24.95
CA THR A 416 28.78 15.45 25.22
C THR A 416 29.26 14.70 23.97
N GLY A 417 30.53 14.86 23.59
CA GLY A 417 31.08 14.22 22.40
C GLY A 417 30.61 14.78 21.04
N VAL A 418 29.61 15.68 21.01
CA VAL A 418 29.18 16.36 19.79
C VAL A 418 30.20 17.43 19.40
N ARG A 419 30.77 17.31 18.21
CA ARG A 419 31.79 18.22 17.68
C ARG A 419 31.21 19.64 17.52
N GLU A 420 32.00 20.67 17.88
CA GLU A 420 31.52 22.06 17.90
C GLU A 420 31.06 22.59 16.54
N ASP A 421 31.72 22.17 15.46
CA ASP A 421 31.46 22.64 14.10
C ASP A 421 30.13 22.15 13.49
N ILE A 422 29.54 21.09 14.05
CA ILE A 422 28.21 20.58 13.64
C ILE A 422 27.08 21.05 14.56
N ARG A 423 27.39 21.71 15.69
CA ARG A 423 26.36 22.14 16.67
C ARG A 423 25.22 22.93 16.06
N PRO A 424 25.44 23.95 15.21
CA PRO A 424 24.32 24.68 14.59
C PRO A 424 23.41 23.78 13.76
N LYS A 425 23.96 22.73 13.15
CA LYS A 425 23.18 21.77 12.36
C LYS A 425 22.37 20.83 13.25
N ILE A 426 22.96 20.37 14.35
CA ILE A 426 22.29 19.52 15.34
C ILE A 426 21.18 20.30 16.05
N GLU A 427 21.39 21.58 16.37
CA GLU A 427 20.34 22.47 16.92
C GLU A 427 19.14 22.59 15.97
N GLU A 428 19.39 22.75 14.66
CA GLU A 428 18.33 22.80 13.64
C GLU A 428 17.54 21.48 13.55
N ILE A 429 18.24 20.33 13.59
CA ILE A 429 17.60 19.01 13.56
C ILE A 429 16.79 18.76 14.85
N LEU A 430 17.37 19.10 15.99
CA LEU A 430 16.78 18.97 17.32
C LEU A 430 15.45 19.73 17.40
N ALA A 431 15.44 21.00 17.00
CA ALA A 431 14.22 21.81 17.03
C ALA A 431 13.10 21.21 16.16
N LEU A 432 13.44 20.62 15.02
CA LEU A 432 12.46 19.96 14.14
C LEU A 432 11.94 18.64 14.72
N CYS A 433 12.80 17.85 15.37
CA CYS A 433 12.38 16.63 16.06
C CYS A 433 11.47 16.94 17.26
N ASP A 434 11.81 17.96 18.04
CA ASP A 434 11.02 18.38 19.20
C ASP A 434 9.63 18.88 18.77
N ALA A 435 9.57 19.72 17.74
CA ALA A 435 8.31 20.23 17.20
C ALA A 435 7.41 19.13 16.63
N SER A 436 7.99 18.09 16.02
CA SER A 436 7.23 16.93 15.53
C SER A 436 6.68 16.08 16.66
N ALA A 437 7.49 15.84 17.71
CA ALA A 437 7.02 15.08 18.87
C ALA A 437 5.88 15.80 19.61
N GLU A 438 5.96 17.14 19.76
CA GLU A 438 4.90 17.94 20.39
C GLU A 438 3.60 18.01 19.58
N ARG A 439 3.69 17.90 18.25
CA ARG A 439 2.55 18.00 17.36
C ARG A 439 1.80 16.67 17.24
N ASP A 440 2.54 15.60 16.97
CA ASP A 440 1.99 14.34 16.46
C ASP A 440 2.26 13.14 17.41
N LEU A 441 3.01 13.30 18.50
CA LEU A 441 3.39 12.21 19.42
C LEU A 441 3.28 12.68 20.89
N ASP A 442 4.27 12.37 21.74
CA ASP A 442 4.32 12.73 23.16
C ASP A 442 5.73 13.17 23.64
N LEU A 443 5.83 13.47 24.94
CA LEU A 443 7.08 13.90 25.58
C LEU A 443 8.15 12.80 25.63
N GLU A 444 7.77 11.52 25.67
CA GLU A 444 8.73 10.42 25.66
C GLU A 444 9.38 10.26 24.28
N HIS A 445 8.59 10.41 23.21
CA HIS A 445 9.08 10.43 21.84
C HIS A 445 10.05 11.59 21.60
N ARG A 446 9.80 12.75 22.23
CA ARG A 446 10.74 13.89 22.21
C ARG A 446 12.09 13.48 22.80
N THR A 447 12.09 12.84 23.97
CA THR A 447 13.32 12.38 24.63
C THR A 447 14.03 11.28 23.84
N ALA A 448 13.29 10.31 23.30
CA ALA A 448 13.85 9.27 22.44
C ALA A 448 14.48 9.86 21.15
N ASN A 449 13.83 10.86 20.53
CA ASN A 449 14.37 11.58 19.38
C ASN A 449 15.70 12.28 19.71
N ARG A 450 15.77 12.96 20.87
CA ARG A 450 16.98 13.63 21.35
C ARG A 450 18.13 12.64 21.54
N ARG A 451 17.87 11.52 22.19
CA ARG A 451 18.87 10.46 22.43
C ARG A 451 19.36 9.81 21.14
N LEU A 452 18.46 9.52 20.19
CA LEU A 452 18.86 8.98 18.89
C LEU A 452 19.69 9.99 18.09
N LEU A 453 19.31 11.27 18.08
CA LEU A 453 20.07 12.33 17.42
C LEU A 453 21.48 12.48 18.01
N HIS A 454 21.62 12.45 19.33
CA HIS A 454 22.92 12.46 20.00
C HIS A 454 23.80 11.29 19.53
N ARG A 455 23.27 10.06 19.56
CA ARG A 455 24.01 8.86 19.12
C ARG A 455 24.50 8.97 17.69
N LEU A 456 23.67 9.51 16.79
CA LEU A 456 24.05 9.74 15.40
C LEU A 456 25.15 10.80 15.28
N ALA A 457 25.03 11.92 16.00
CA ALA A 457 26.00 13.02 15.98
C ALA A 457 27.39 12.58 16.48
N VAL A 458 27.43 11.65 17.44
CA VAL A 458 28.68 11.07 17.97
C VAL A 458 29.23 9.97 17.03
N ALA A 459 28.36 9.13 16.45
CA ALA A 459 28.78 7.98 15.64
C ALA A 459 29.46 8.38 14.32
N ASP A 460 28.95 9.41 13.64
CA ASP A 460 29.54 9.92 12.39
C ASP A 460 29.32 11.44 12.27
N PRO A 461 30.17 12.26 12.92
CA PRO A 461 30.04 13.71 12.89
C PRO A 461 30.30 14.31 11.50
N ASP A 462 31.05 13.63 10.63
CA ASP A 462 31.36 14.11 9.29
C ASP A 462 30.14 14.09 8.36
N TYR A 463 29.18 13.19 8.61
CA TYR A 463 27.87 13.23 7.96
C TYR A 463 27.19 14.60 8.11
N PHE A 464 27.23 15.18 9.31
CA PHE A 464 26.52 16.42 9.65
C PHE A 464 27.24 17.69 9.21
N LEU A 465 28.52 17.61 8.82
CA LEU A 465 29.20 18.68 8.05
C LEU A 465 28.80 18.67 6.57
N GLY A 466 28.20 17.59 6.09
CA GLY A 466 27.79 17.43 4.71
C GLY A 466 26.65 18.36 4.29
N ARG A 467 26.29 18.29 3.00
CA ARG A 467 25.18 19.08 2.43
C ARG A 467 23.78 18.55 2.76
N ALA A 468 23.65 17.60 3.69
CA ALA A 468 22.36 17.04 4.05
C ALA A 468 21.50 18.10 4.75
N ALA A 469 20.24 18.24 4.33
CA ALA A 469 19.32 19.17 4.96
C ALA A 469 18.94 18.68 6.37
N ALA A 470 18.71 19.62 7.31
CA ALA A 470 18.33 19.26 8.68
C ALA A 470 16.96 18.60 8.70
N ARG A 471 15.98 19.21 8.01
CA ARG A 471 14.61 18.69 7.88
C ARG A 471 14.54 17.21 7.49
N THR A 472 15.39 16.80 6.56
CA THR A 472 15.35 15.44 6.04
C THR A 472 16.04 14.45 6.97
N SER A 473 16.96 14.93 7.82
CA SER A 473 17.59 14.18 8.91
C SER A 473 16.69 14.09 10.13
N ALA A 474 16.01 15.17 10.50
CA ALA A 474 15.01 15.21 11.56
C ALA A 474 13.85 14.25 11.27
N ALA A 475 13.33 14.27 10.03
CA ALA A 475 12.31 13.33 9.58
C ALA A 475 12.72 11.86 9.76
N ALA A 476 13.99 11.53 9.52
CA ALA A 476 14.50 10.17 9.67
C ALA A 476 14.66 9.76 11.14
N VAL A 477 15.06 10.69 12.02
CA VAL A 477 15.10 10.46 13.47
C VAL A 477 13.69 10.18 13.99
N ALA A 478 12.74 11.09 13.73
CA ALA A 478 11.34 10.94 14.15
C ALA A 478 10.70 9.66 13.61
N TRP A 479 10.91 9.35 12.33
CA TRP A 479 10.40 8.15 11.70
C TRP A 479 10.96 6.86 12.33
N MET A 480 12.27 6.81 12.63
CA MET A 480 12.89 5.65 13.27
C MET A 480 12.36 5.42 14.68
N ILE A 481 12.22 6.48 15.49
CA ILE A 481 11.68 6.39 16.84
C ILE A 481 10.22 5.95 16.82
N ALA A 482 9.39 6.55 15.97
CA ALA A 482 7.98 6.21 15.89
C ALA A 482 7.75 4.75 15.44
N HIS A 483 8.55 4.21 14.52
CA HIS A 483 8.44 2.80 14.11
C HIS A 483 9.01 1.83 15.16
N ALA A 484 10.02 2.23 15.94
CA ALA A 484 10.56 1.38 17.00
C ALA A 484 9.58 1.21 18.17
N ASN A 485 8.69 2.19 18.32
CA ASN A 485 7.68 2.27 19.37
C ASN A 485 6.27 1.88 18.90
N ASP A 486 6.12 1.40 17.67
CA ASP A 486 4.82 1.07 17.05
C ASP A 486 3.79 2.23 17.12
N SER A 487 4.26 3.48 17.18
CA SER A 487 3.41 4.68 17.33
C SER A 487 2.89 5.24 16.01
N VAL A 488 3.44 4.78 14.88
CA VAL A 488 3.06 5.24 13.53
C VAL A 488 2.75 4.04 12.62
N GLY A 489 1.64 4.12 11.89
CA GLY A 489 1.28 3.07 10.94
C GLY A 489 -0.17 3.17 10.47
N PRO A 490 -0.61 2.27 9.57
CA PRO A 490 -1.98 2.26 9.04
C PRO A 490 -3.06 1.98 10.10
N TYR A 491 -2.66 1.60 11.32
CA TYR A 491 -3.53 1.16 12.41
C TYR A 491 -3.22 1.88 13.72
N THR A 492 -2.49 3.00 13.68
CA THR A 492 -2.23 3.86 14.84
C THR A 492 -2.94 5.20 14.65
N HIS A 493 -2.94 6.04 15.69
CA HIS A 493 -3.56 7.36 15.65
C HIS A 493 -2.82 8.36 14.74
N VAL A 494 -1.59 8.05 14.32
CA VAL A 494 -0.75 8.88 13.45
C VAL A 494 -0.25 8.06 12.27
N THR A 495 -0.57 8.50 11.06
CA THR A 495 -0.05 7.88 9.83
C THR A 495 1.39 8.33 9.54
N VAL A 496 2.11 7.55 8.74
CA VAL A 496 3.47 7.94 8.27
C VAL A 496 3.41 9.24 7.46
N GLY A 497 2.31 9.48 6.73
CA GLY A 497 2.12 10.71 5.98
C GLY A 497 2.01 11.93 6.89
N GLU A 498 1.20 11.84 7.95
CA GLU A 498 1.02 12.90 8.95
C GLU A 498 2.32 13.19 9.70
N LEU A 499 3.05 12.17 10.14
CA LEU A 499 4.35 12.34 10.81
C LEU A 499 5.38 13.07 9.92
N LEU A 500 5.36 12.83 8.61
CA LEU A 500 6.36 13.38 7.67
C LEU A 500 5.96 14.75 7.09
N GLU A 501 4.69 15.13 7.18
CA GLU A 501 4.15 16.39 6.66
C GLU A 501 4.92 17.63 7.16
N PRO A 502 5.18 17.82 8.48
CA PRO A 502 5.84 19.02 9.00
C PRO A 502 7.28 19.19 8.48
N PHE A 503 7.93 18.10 8.11
CA PHE A 503 9.28 18.11 7.56
C PHE A 503 9.33 18.41 6.05
N GLY A 504 8.17 18.37 5.38
CA GLY A 504 8.04 18.57 3.93
C GLY A 504 8.72 17.46 3.12
N VAL A 505 8.69 16.22 3.62
CA VAL A 505 9.26 15.04 2.94
C VAL A 505 8.20 13.97 2.73
N LYS A 506 8.33 13.20 1.64
CA LYS A 506 7.41 12.09 1.33
C LYS A 506 7.88 10.74 1.89
N SER A 507 9.15 10.61 2.26
CA SER A 507 9.76 9.40 2.79
C SER A 507 11.01 9.74 3.61
N ALA A 508 11.28 8.94 4.63
CA ALA A 508 12.46 9.04 5.48
C ALA A 508 13.32 7.76 5.50
N SER A 509 12.88 6.70 4.81
CA SER A 509 13.45 5.33 4.87
C SER A 509 14.90 5.26 4.40
N GLN A 510 15.24 5.94 3.30
CA GLN A 510 16.60 5.97 2.75
C GLN A 510 17.61 6.52 3.77
N ARG A 511 17.23 7.58 4.48
CA ARG A 511 18.10 8.19 5.47
C ARG A 511 18.11 7.41 6.77
N ALA A 512 16.99 6.80 7.15
CA ALA A 512 16.93 5.84 8.24
C ALA A 512 17.88 4.65 7.99
N SER A 513 17.93 4.10 6.78
CA SER A 513 18.89 3.03 6.41
C SER A 513 20.35 3.48 6.60
N ARG A 514 20.67 4.72 6.21
CA ARG A 514 22.01 5.30 6.45
C ARG A 514 22.31 5.47 7.95
N PHE A 515 21.35 5.94 8.73
CA PHE A 515 21.47 6.10 10.18
C PHE A 515 21.64 4.76 10.88
N ARG A 516 20.90 3.73 10.48
CA ARG A 516 21.10 2.36 10.96
C ARG A 516 22.53 1.88 10.71
N LYS A 517 23.07 2.13 9.51
CA LYS A 517 24.47 1.81 9.19
C LYS A 517 25.47 2.58 10.06
N MET A 518 25.24 3.87 10.32
CA MET A 518 26.08 4.67 11.23
C MET A 518 26.09 4.10 12.66
N LEU A 519 24.96 3.57 13.12
CA LEU A 519 24.80 2.95 14.44
C LEU A 519 25.27 1.49 14.49
N GLY A 520 25.76 0.92 13.37
CA GLY A 520 26.20 -0.48 13.31
C GLY A 520 25.06 -1.50 13.42
N LEU A 521 23.82 -1.10 13.14
CA LEU A 521 22.65 -1.98 13.15
C LEU A 521 22.63 -2.88 11.89
N PRO A 522 21.98 -4.06 11.92
CA PRO A 522 21.87 -4.95 10.77
C PRO A 522 21.33 -4.25 9.51
N GLU A 523 21.95 -4.55 8.35
CA GLU A 523 21.64 -3.91 7.05
C GLU A 523 20.22 -4.19 6.55
N HIS A 524 19.61 -5.29 6.97
CA HIS A 524 18.27 -5.70 6.55
C HIS A 524 17.32 -5.57 7.74
N PHE A 525 16.09 -5.12 7.46
CA PHE A 525 14.99 -5.23 8.43
C PHE A 525 14.75 -6.71 8.73
N PRO A 526 14.38 -7.06 9.98
CA PRO A 526 13.96 -8.43 10.25
C PRO A 526 12.74 -8.77 9.37
N ALA A 527 12.57 -10.06 9.07
CA ALA A 527 11.56 -10.54 8.11
C ALA A 527 10.11 -10.19 8.53
N ASP A 528 9.91 -9.84 9.80
CA ASP A 528 8.65 -9.38 10.40
C ASP A 528 8.40 -7.87 10.25
N GLY A 529 9.37 -7.09 9.75
CA GLY A 529 9.24 -5.67 9.50
C GLY A 529 9.46 -4.74 10.72
N ALA A 530 9.86 -5.28 11.88
CA ALA A 530 10.04 -4.47 13.10
C ALA A 530 11.27 -3.53 13.02
N MET A 531 11.13 -2.28 13.49
CA MET A 531 12.26 -1.35 13.61
C MET A 531 13.04 -1.62 14.90
N VAL A 532 14.13 -2.36 14.78
CA VAL A 532 15.02 -2.66 15.91
C VAL A 532 16.13 -1.61 16.02
N LEU A 533 16.14 -0.85 17.13
CA LEU A 533 17.19 0.12 17.48
C LEU A 533 18.19 -0.43 18.50
N GLY A 534 17.90 -1.59 19.10
CA GLY A 534 18.85 -2.38 19.90
C GLY A 534 19.12 -1.81 21.29
N THR A 535 18.17 -1.09 21.89
CA THR A 535 18.38 -0.39 23.16
C THR A 535 17.07 0.11 23.79
N ALA A 536 16.89 -0.11 25.09
CA ALA A 536 15.65 0.21 25.81
C ALA A 536 15.42 1.71 26.08
N ASP A 537 16.47 2.53 26.02
CA ASP A 537 16.41 3.96 26.36
C ASP A 537 15.87 4.83 25.20
N LEU A 538 15.60 4.22 24.04
CA LEU A 538 14.90 4.80 22.90
C LEU A 538 13.43 4.33 22.80
N LEU A 539 13.01 3.49 23.74
CA LEU A 539 11.65 2.97 23.80
C LEU A 539 10.85 3.73 24.86
N VAL A 540 9.62 4.11 24.51
CA VAL A 540 8.68 4.76 25.42
C VAL A 540 8.11 3.76 26.42
N SER A 541 7.53 4.24 27.53
CA SER A 541 6.93 3.43 28.59
C SER A 541 5.98 2.36 28.04
N GLY A 542 5.00 2.75 27.22
CA GLY A 542 4.01 1.83 26.63
C GLY A 542 4.67 0.70 25.84
N ARG A 543 5.66 1.01 24.99
CA ARG A 543 6.39 -0.01 24.26
C ARG A 543 7.20 -0.95 25.16
N ARG A 544 7.78 -0.43 26.25
CA ARG A 544 8.49 -1.28 27.22
C ARG A 544 7.54 -2.14 28.03
N ALA A 545 6.35 -1.64 28.36
CA ALA A 545 5.30 -2.42 29.01
C ALA A 545 4.87 -3.60 28.14
N GLU A 546 4.66 -3.39 26.83
CA GLU A 546 4.40 -4.47 25.87
C GLU A 546 5.53 -5.52 25.84
N ILE A 547 6.79 -5.08 25.77
CA ILE A 547 7.95 -5.99 25.77
C ILE A 547 8.07 -6.76 27.11
N ILE A 548 7.74 -6.13 28.23
CA ILE A 548 7.69 -6.77 29.55
C ILE A 548 6.56 -7.79 29.61
N ALA A 549 5.39 -7.47 29.08
CA ALA A 549 4.25 -8.39 28.99
C ALA A 549 4.63 -9.64 28.18
N ASP A 550 5.24 -9.45 27.01
CA ASP A 550 5.75 -10.53 26.17
C ASP A 550 6.85 -11.34 26.88
N ARG A 551 7.75 -10.69 27.61
CA ARG A 551 8.83 -11.34 28.39
C ARG A 551 8.26 -12.23 29.50
N ASP A 552 7.25 -11.73 30.20
CA ASP A 552 6.69 -12.33 31.41
C ASP A 552 5.50 -13.26 31.10
N GLY A 553 5.04 -13.28 29.84
CA GLY A 553 3.92 -14.08 29.39
C GLY A 553 2.57 -13.59 29.91
N ILE A 554 2.44 -12.27 30.12
CA ILE A 554 1.23 -11.60 30.62
C ILE A 554 0.35 -11.22 29.42
N ASP A 555 -0.95 -11.49 29.51
CA ASP A 555 -1.90 -11.11 28.47
C ASP A 555 -2.05 -9.58 28.42
N PRO A 556 -1.93 -8.92 27.25
CA PRO A 556 -2.15 -7.47 27.12
C PRO A 556 -3.53 -6.99 27.60
N LEU A 557 -4.54 -7.86 27.61
CA LEU A 557 -5.86 -7.54 28.16
C LEU A 557 -5.85 -7.40 29.69
N ASP A 558 -4.98 -8.11 30.40
CA ASP A 558 -4.84 -7.98 31.86
C ASP A 558 -4.21 -6.62 32.22
N LEU A 559 -3.26 -6.12 31.42
CA LEU A 559 -2.65 -4.80 31.61
C LEU A 559 -3.62 -3.65 31.35
N LEU A 560 -4.49 -3.80 30.35
CA LEU A 560 -5.50 -2.79 29.99
C LEU A 560 -6.66 -2.76 31.00
N LEU A 561 -6.96 -3.90 31.65
CA LEU A 561 -7.92 -3.99 32.75
C LEU A 561 -7.38 -3.38 34.05
N ASP A 562 -6.09 -3.53 34.35
CA ASP A 562 -5.45 -2.87 35.50
C ASP A 562 -5.35 -1.34 35.29
N GLU A 563 -5.03 -0.88 34.07
CA GLU A 563 -4.99 0.57 33.73
C GLU A 563 -6.39 1.22 33.81
N LEU A 564 -7.44 0.47 33.45
CA LEU A 564 -8.84 0.90 33.60
C LEU A 564 -9.34 0.82 35.05
N ALA A 565 -8.79 -0.08 35.87
CA ALA A 565 -9.08 -0.16 37.30
C ALA A 565 -8.46 1.02 38.06
N ASP A 566 -7.23 1.41 37.74
CA ASP A 566 -6.55 2.58 38.30
C ASP A 566 -7.23 3.91 37.89
N LEU A 567 -7.88 3.97 36.73
CA LEU A 567 -8.72 5.10 36.30
C LEU A 567 -10.10 5.13 36.99
N GLY A 568 -10.55 4.02 37.56
CA GLY A 568 -11.83 3.90 38.28
C GLY A 568 -11.77 4.31 39.76
N ASP A 569 -10.58 4.33 40.37
CA ASP A 569 -10.36 4.67 41.78
C ASP A 569 -10.15 6.19 42.03
N LEU A 570 -10.31 7.04 41.00
CA LEU A 570 -10.12 8.50 41.09
C LEU A 570 -11.41 9.33 41.21
N ASP A 571 -12.59 8.72 41.34
CA ASP A 571 -13.88 9.46 41.30
C ASP A 571 -14.87 9.13 42.46
N GLU A 572 -14.45 8.53 43.58
CA GLU A 572 -15.36 8.27 44.72
C GLU A 572 -15.23 9.21 45.94
N ASP A 573 -14.29 10.16 45.96
CA ASP A 573 -14.14 11.12 47.07
C ASP A 573 -14.07 12.57 46.59
N GLU A 574 -15.20 13.15 46.15
CA GLU A 574 -15.55 14.55 46.46
C GLU A 574 -17.00 14.88 46.04
N ASP A 575 -17.71 15.53 46.97
CA ASP A 575 -18.98 16.26 46.80
C ASP A 575 -20.32 15.49 46.87
N LEU A 576 -20.61 14.95 48.06
CA LEU A 576 -21.94 15.01 48.65
C LEU A 576 -21.88 15.67 50.04
N GLU A 577 -21.84 17.01 50.10
CA GLU A 577 -22.41 17.77 51.22
C GLU A 577 -22.67 19.25 50.87
N ASP A 578 -23.95 19.61 50.99
CA ASP A 578 -24.63 20.93 51.00
C ASP A 578 -24.81 21.78 49.71
#